data_AF-A0A2S9FT94-F1
#
_entry.id   AF-A0A2S9FT94-F1
#
_cell.length_a   1.000
_cell.length_b   1.000
_cell.length_c   1.000
_cell.angle_alpha   90.00
_cell.angle_beta   90.00
_cell.angle_gamma   90.00
#
_symmetry.space_group_name_H-M   'P 1'
#
loop_
_entity.id
_entity.type
_entity.pdbx_description
1 polymer ?
#
loop_
_entity_poly.entity_id
_entity_poly.type
_entity_poly.pdbx_seq_one_letter_code
_entity_poly.pdbx_strand_id
1 'polypeptide(L)'
;IELGPGEQIVVDGEILEESNLEVDESLLTGEADPIAKDAGDHVMSGSFVVAGSGAYRATKVGREAYAAKLAEEASKFTLVKSELRSGINK
;
A
#
# COMPACT_ATOMS: atom_id res chain seq x y z
N ILE A 1 5.65 2.30 8.21
CA ILE A 1 4.47 2.60 7.37
C ILE A 1 3.28 2.42 8.31
N GLU A 2 2.48 3.47 8.48
CA GLU A 2 1.28 3.39 9.31
C GLU A 2 0.21 2.58 8.58
N LEU A 3 -0.64 1.91 9.35
CA LEU A 3 -1.73 1.05 8.90
C LEU A 3 -3.00 1.50 9.61
N GLY A 4 -4.08 1.64 8.83
CA GLY A 4 -5.42 1.91 9.35
C GLY A 4 -6.48 1.03 8.70
N PRO A 5 -7.72 1.04 9.22
CA PRO A 5 -8.81 0.24 8.67
C PRO A 5 -9.06 0.56 7.21
N GLY A 6 -9.13 -0.46 6.36
CA GLY A 6 -9.30 -0.34 4.91
C GLY A 6 -8.01 -0.09 4.13
N GLU A 7 -6.86 0.06 4.79
CA GLU A 7 -5.59 0.18 4.08
C GLU A 7 -5.08 -1.18 3.60
N GLN A 8 -4.43 -1.15 2.43
CA GLN A 8 -3.78 -2.32 1.85
C GLN A 8 -2.32 -2.39 2.27
N ILE A 9 -1.87 -3.58 2.65
CA ILE A 9 -0.45 -3.86 2.82
C ILE A 9 0.17 -4.04 1.44
N VAL A 10 0.98 -3.06 1.02
CA VAL A 10 1.58 -3.03 -0.34
C VAL A 10 2.94 -3.71 -0.43
N VAL A 11 3.60 -3.97 0.70
CA VAL A 11 4.93 -4.59 0.77
C VAL A 11 5.01 -5.52 1.97
N ASP A 12 5.74 -6.62 1.83
CA ASP A 12 6.02 -7.51 2.95
C ASP A 12 6.82 -6.78 4.02
N GLY A 13 6.55 -7.11 5.28
CA GLY A 13 7.23 -6.48 6.40
C GLY A 13 6.93 -7.13 7.74
N GLU A 14 7.36 -6.44 8.78
CA GLU A 14 7.21 -6.83 10.18
C GLU A 14 6.47 -5.73 10.94
N ILE A 15 5.45 -6.08 11.71
CA ILE A 15 4.70 -5.13 12.53
C ILE A 15 5.60 -4.65 13.67
N LEU A 16 5.66 -3.33 13.85
CA LEU A 16 6.37 -2.69 14.94
C LEU A 16 5.44 -2.28 16.07
N GLU A 17 4.23 -1.84 15.71
CA GLU A 17 3.21 -1.37 16.64
C GLU A 17 1.85 -1.83 16.13
N GLU A 18 1.01 -2.25 17.06
CA GLU A 18 -0.33 -2.78 16.84
C GLU A 18 -1.33 -2.13 17.81
N SER A 19 -2.56 -2.00 17.36
CA SER A 19 -3.68 -1.53 18.16
C SER A 19 -4.94 -2.22 17.67
N ASN A 20 -5.14 -3.46 18.17
CA ASN A 20 -6.17 -4.40 17.72
C ASN A 20 -6.15 -4.60 16.19
N LEU A 21 -4.95 -4.77 15.62
CA LEU A 21 -4.76 -4.87 14.18
C LEU A 21 -5.27 -6.23 13.67
N GLU A 22 -6.31 -6.19 12.84
CA GLU A 22 -6.87 -7.35 12.16
C GLU A 22 -6.59 -7.24 10.67
N VAL A 23 -6.04 -8.30 10.09
CA VAL A 23 -5.64 -8.35 8.68
C VAL A 23 -6.35 -9.49 7.97
N ASP A 24 -6.98 -9.18 6.84
CA ASP A 24 -7.55 -10.13 5.91
C ASP A 24 -6.46 -10.64 4.95
N GLU A 25 -6.13 -11.92 5.09
CA GLU A 25 -5.22 -12.66 4.21
C GLU A 25 -5.96 -13.64 3.26
N SER A 26 -7.29 -13.52 3.14
CA SER A 26 -8.14 -14.39 2.30
C SER A 26 -7.70 -14.44 0.85
N LEU A 27 -7.15 -13.34 0.33
CA LEU A 27 -6.61 -13.26 -1.03
C LEU A 27 -5.35 -14.13 -1.23
N LEU A 28 -4.64 -14.48 -0.15
CA LEU A 28 -3.43 -15.30 -0.19
C LEU A 28 -3.70 -16.74 0.25
N THR A 29 -4.44 -16.93 1.34
CA THR A 29 -4.66 -18.24 1.96
C THR A 29 -5.99 -18.88 1.56
N GLY A 30 -6.96 -18.08 1.12
CA GLY A 30 -8.34 -18.52 0.88
C GLY A 30 -9.20 -18.59 2.14
N GLU A 31 -8.67 -18.22 3.30
CA GLU A 31 -9.42 -18.19 4.56
C GLU A 31 -10.06 -16.81 4.75
N ALA A 32 -11.39 -16.77 4.87
CA ALA A 32 -12.15 -15.53 4.95
C ALA A 32 -12.08 -14.84 6.34
N ASP A 33 -11.55 -15.55 7.34
CA ASP A 33 -11.49 -15.04 8.71
C ASP A 33 -10.29 -14.08 8.87
N PRO A 34 -10.50 -12.85 9.34
CA PRO A 34 -9.43 -11.92 9.64
C PRO A 34 -8.49 -12.49 10.71
N ILE A 35 -7.19 -12.30 10.50
CA ILE A 35 -6.14 -12.75 11.40
C ILE A 35 -5.68 -11.54 12.23
N ALA A 36 -5.79 -11.66 13.55
CA ALA A 36 -5.19 -10.67 14.46
C ALA A 36 -3.67 -10.77 14.39
N LYS A 37 -3.01 -9.62 14.31
CA LYS A 37 -1.54 -9.53 14.24
C LYS A 37 -0.99 -8.72 15.41
N ASP A 38 0.10 -9.21 15.98
CA ASP A 38 0.80 -8.59 17.09
C ASP A 38 2.13 -7.94 16.65
N ALA A 39 2.74 -7.11 17.51
CA ALA A 39 4.07 -6.59 17.24
C ALA A 39 5.11 -7.73 17.11
N GLY A 40 5.94 -7.65 16.05
CA GLY A 40 6.89 -8.68 15.66
C GLY A 40 6.34 -9.68 14.64
N ASP A 41 5.02 -9.70 14.40
CA ASP A 41 4.45 -10.56 13.36
C ASP A 41 4.77 -10.06 11.96
N HIS A 42 4.82 -11.01 11.03
CA HIS A 42 5.01 -10.71 9.62
C HIS A 42 3.68 -10.39 8.94
N VAL A 43 3.74 -9.36 8.10
CA VAL A 43 2.66 -8.95 7.22
C VAL A 43 3.03 -9.20 5.78
N MET A 44 2.07 -9.74 5.03
CA MET A 44 2.26 -10.07 3.62
C MET A 44 1.60 -9.02 2.73
N SER A 45 2.28 -8.68 1.65
CA SER A 45 1.72 -7.84 0.59
C SER A 45 0.46 -8.48 -0.03
N GLY A 46 -0.53 -7.65 -0.33
CA GLY A 46 -1.83 -8.08 -0.86
C GLY A 46 -2.92 -8.26 0.20
N SER A 47 -2.55 -8.27 1.48
CA SER A 47 -3.48 -8.32 2.61
C SER A 47 -4.11 -6.95 2.90
N PHE A 48 -5.25 -6.92 3.57
CA PHE A 48 -5.97 -5.69 3.90
C PHE A 48 -6.23 -5.58 5.38
N VAL A 49 -6.13 -4.37 5.93
CA VAL A 49 -6.48 -4.11 7.33
C VAL A 49 -7.99 -4.04 7.45
N VAL A 50 -8.58 -4.95 8.21
CA VAL A 50 -10.02 -5.01 8.48
C VAL A 50 -10.40 -4.06 9.60
N ALA A 51 -9.63 -4.09 10.68
CA ALA A 51 -9.88 -3.30 11.87
C ALA A 51 -8.57 -2.98 12.61
N GLY A 52 -8.65 -1.99 13.49
CA GLY A 52 -7.50 -1.52 14.26
C GLY A 52 -6.56 -0.64 13.47
N SER A 53 -5.40 -0.40 14.07
CA SER A 53 -4.34 0.41 13.47
C SER A 53 -2.99 -0.12 13.90
N GLY A 54 -1.94 0.29 13.22
CA GLY A 54 -0.59 -0.11 13.60
C GLY A 54 0.45 0.58 12.75
N ALA A 55 1.69 0.16 12.92
CA ALA A 55 2.79 0.54 12.06
C ALA A 55 3.66 -0.67 11.79
N TYR A 56 4.08 -0.84 10.56
CA TYR A 56 4.99 -1.92 10.16
C TYR A 56 6.24 -1.38 9.47
N ARG A 57 7.33 -2.13 9.61
CA ARG A 57 8.58 -1.94 8.88
C ARG A 57 8.54 -2.82 7.64
N ALA A 58 8.56 -2.17 6.48
CA ALA A 58 8.72 -2.90 5.24
C ALA A 58 10.14 -3.47 5.15
N THR A 59 10.26 -4.78 4.95
CA THR A 59 11.55 -5.49 4.89
C THR A 59 12.04 -5.67 3.46
N LYS A 60 11.12 -5.66 2.48
CA LYS A 60 11.42 -5.64 1.04
C LYS A 60 10.90 -4.34 0.42
N VAL A 61 11.77 -3.33 0.33
CA VAL A 61 11.45 -2.03 -0.31
C VAL A 61 12.43 -1.71 -1.43
N GLY A 62 11.93 -1.18 -2.56
CA GLY A 62 12.78 -0.71 -3.65
C GLY A 62 12.12 -0.78 -5.03
N ARG A 63 12.92 -1.03 -6.08
CA ARG A 63 12.45 -1.23 -7.47
C ARG A 63 11.48 -2.40 -7.67
N GLU A 64 11.29 -3.23 -6.64
CA GLU A 64 10.34 -4.34 -6.57
C GLU A 64 9.02 -3.97 -5.86
N ALA A 65 8.93 -2.79 -5.24
CA ALA A 65 7.70 -2.32 -4.60
C ALA A 65 6.77 -1.71 -5.65
N TYR A 66 5.64 -2.39 -5.92
CA TYR A 66 4.65 -2.01 -6.93
C TYR A 66 4.15 -0.56 -6.78
N ALA A 67 4.03 -0.07 -5.54
CA ALA A 67 3.61 1.30 -5.24
C ALA A 67 4.61 2.38 -5.70
N ALA A 68 5.91 2.12 -5.65
CA ALA A 68 6.93 3.05 -6.15
C ALA A 68 6.88 3.17 -7.68
N LYS A 69 6.61 2.05 -8.37
CA LYS A 69 6.39 2.05 -9.82
C LYS A 69 5.11 2.80 -10.20
N LEU A 70 4.03 2.60 -9.45
CA LEU A 70 2.75 3.27 -9.69
C LEU A 70 2.85 4.79 -9.46
N ALA A 71 3.56 5.22 -8.42
CA ALA A 71 3.82 6.64 -8.16
C ALA A 71 4.71 7.27 -9.25
N GLU A 72 5.74 6.57 -9.72
CA GLU A 72 6.56 7.03 -10.86
C GLU A 72 5.77 7.10 -12.17
N GLU A 73 4.91 6.12 -12.47
CA GLU A 73 4.08 6.14 -13.68
C GLU A 73 3.02 7.25 -13.63
N ALA A 74 2.38 7.47 -12.48
CA ALA A 74 1.43 8.56 -12.30
C ALA A 74 2.10 9.94 -12.42
N SER A 75 3.33 10.09 -11.91
CA SER A 75 4.09 11.34 -12.04
C SER A 75 4.55 11.62 -13.47
N LYS A 76 4.71 10.60 -14.34
CA LYS A 76 5.10 10.81 -15.75
C LYS A 76 3.95 11.28 -16.64
N PHE A 77 2.71 11.27 -16.15
CA PHE A 77 1.52 11.64 -16.94
C PHE A 77 0.98 13.06 -16.68
N THR A 78 1.79 13.98 -16.14
CA THR A 78 1.37 15.40 -16.05
C THR A 78 2.34 16.31 -16.78
N LEU A 79 2.13 16.44 -18.08
CA LEU A 79 2.06 17.68 -18.87
C LEU A 79 2.15 17.30 -20.35
N VAL A 80 1.07 16.75 -20.91
CA VAL A 80 0.84 16.89 -22.35
C VAL A 80 0.59 18.39 -22.58
N LYS A 81 1.65 19.14 -22.91
CA LYS A 81 1.52 20.49 -23.45
C LYS A 81 0.72 20.36 -24.75
N SER A 82 -0.59 20.54 -24.65
CA SER A 82 -1.48 20.55 -25.80
C SER A 82 -1.09 21.70 -26.73
N GLU A 83 -0.76 21.38 -27.99
CA GLU A 83 -0.49 22.35 -29.06
C GLU A 83 -1.68 23.31 -29.33
N LEU A 84 -2.86 23.04 -28.75
CA LEU A 84 -4.05 23.89 -28.90
C LEU A 84 -3.91 25.27 -28.23
N ARG A 85 -2.93 25.47 -27.34
CA ARG A 85 -2.65 26.78 -26.73
C ARG A 85 -1.74 27.70 -27.54
N SER A 86 -1.33 27.31 -28.76
CA SER A 86 -0.55 28.17 -29.67
C SER A 86 -1.42 29.09 -30.55
N GLY A 87 -2.74 28.88 -30.58
CA GLY A 87 -3.64 29.58 -31.53
C GLY A 87 -4.34 30.86 -31.03
N ILE A 88 -4.18 31.25 -29.77
CA ILE A 88 -5.03 32.29 -29.13
C ILE A 88 -4.23 33.43 -28.48
N ASN A 89 -3.06 33.75 -29.03
CA ASN A 89 -2.47 35.07 -28.76
C ASN A 89 -1.72 35.57 -29.99
N LYS A 90 -2.49 36.04 -30.97
CA LYS A 90 -2.03 36.98 -31.98
C LYS A 90 -2.87 38.24 -31.87
#